data_AF-A0A813J311-F1
#
_entry.id   AF-A0A813J311-F1
#
_cell.length_a   1.000
_cell.length_b   1.000
_cell.length_c   1.000
_cell.angle_alpha   90.00
_cell.angle_beta   90.00
_cell.angle_gamma   90.00
#
_symmetry.space_group_name_H-M   'P 1'
#
loop_
_entity.id
_entity.type
_entity.pdbx_description
1 polymer ?
#
loop_
_entity_poly.entity_id
_entity_poly.type
_entity_poly.pdbx_seq_one_letter_code
_entity_poly.pdbx_strand_id
1 'polypeptide(L)'
;LGDLPPKQGGYDDWGAYQQSKLANILFSNELSRRFKERGVAVTSNALHPGVIKTELGRQQFLKGSALLSAFQDRGLEQGAATSIYCLTAKSLEGVTGKYFHDCSEDQPSEF
;
A
#
# COMPACT_ATOMS: atom_id res chain seq x y z
N LEU A 1 20.21 29.19 4.68
CA LEU A 1 19.24 28.09 4.81
C LEU A 1 19.20 27.70 6.28
N GLY A 2 18.34 28.37 7.05
CA GLY A 2 18.27 28.23 8.50
C GLY A 2 17.32 27.10 8.89
N ASP A 3 17.75 26.30 9.85
CA ASP A 3 17.00 25.20 10.43
C ASP A 3 15.62 25.67 10.91
N LEU A 4 14.59 25.08 10.31
CA LEU A 4 13.24 25.17 10.83
C LEU A 4 13.20 24.43 12.17
N PRO A 5 12.60 25.01 13.22
CA PRO A 5 12.48 24.32 14.51
C PRO A 5 11.70 23.00 14.31
N PRO A 6 12.09 21.91 15.02
CA PRO A 6 11.33 20.68 14.98
C PRO A 6 9.87 20.97 15.35
N LYS A 7 8.93 20.51 14.52
CA LYS A 7 7.49 20.66 14.79
C LYS A 7 7.21 20.15 16.20
N GLN A 8 6.55 20.98 17.01
CA GLN A 8 6.12 20.58 18.35
C GLN A 8 5.05 19.50 18.22
N GLY A 9 5.41 18.29 18.64
CA GLY A 9 4.64 17.06 18.49
C GLY A 9 5.63 15.94 18.24
N GLY A 10 5.71 14.97 19.15
CA GLY A 10 6.58 13.80 18.97
C GLY A 10 6.34 13.13 17.62
N TYR A 11 7.33 12.40 17.11
CA TYR A 11 7.19 11.65 15.87
C TYR A 11 6.08 10.61 16.00
N ASP A 12 5.07 10.69 15.13
CA ASP A 12 4.00 9.70 15.01
C ASP A 12 4.40 8.62 14.00
N ASP A 13 4.97 7.52 14.51
CA ASP A 13 5.39 6.36 13.71
C ASP A 13 4.26 5.86 12.77
N TRP A 14 3.02 5.86 13.26
CA TRP A 14 1.89 5.29 12.53
C TRP A 14 1.35 6.25 11.48
N GLY A 15 1.25 7.55 11.80
CA GLY A 15 0.92 8.59 10.82
C GLY A 15 1.96 8.69 9.70
N ALA A 16 3.25 8.63 10.04
CA ALA A 16 4.33 8.61 9.04
C ALA A 16 4.26 7.36 8.15
N TYR A 17 3.97 6.19 8.73
CA TYR A 17 3.74 4.96 7.98
C TYR A 17 2.55 5.09 7.01
N GLN A 18 1.41 5.60 7.46
CA GLN A 18 0.23 5.82 6.60
C GLN A 18 0.56 6.76 5.44
N GLN A 19 1.24 7.87 5.69
CA GLN A 19 1.68 8.80 4.64
C GLN A 19 2.59 8.12 3.62
N SER A 20 3.51 7.26 4.05
CA SER A 20 4.36 6.50 3.14
C SER A 20 3.57 5.54 2.24
N LYS A 21 2.50 4.92 2.77
CA LYS A 21 1.64 4.02 1.98
C LYS A 21 0.77 4.78 1.00
N LEU A 22 0.24 5.93 1.39
CA LEU A 22 -0.44 6.83 0.46
C LEU A 22 0.50 7.28 -0.66
N ALA A 23 1.74 7.65 -0.34
CA ALA A 23 2.72 8.07 -1.32
C ALA A 23 2.98 6.97 -2.37
N ASN A 24 2.99 5.69 -1.99
CA ASN A 24 3.11 4.58 -2.95
C ASN A 24 1.92 4.50 -3.91
N ILE A 25 0.70 4.73 -3.43
CA ILE A 25 -0.51 4.73 -4.28
C ILE A 25 -0.44 5.88 -5.29
N LEU A 26 -0.12 7.09 -4.81
CA LEU A 26 0.05 8.27 -5.67
C LEU A 26 1.17 8.09 -6.70
N PHE A 27 2.29 7.49 -6.29
CA PHE A 27 3.40 7.17 -7.18
C PHE A 27 2.98 6.22 -8.30
N SER A 28 2.25 5.14 -7.98
CA SER A 28 1.78 4.20 -9.00
C SER A 28 0.81 4.86 -9.99
N ASN A 29 -0.08 5.72 -9.50
CA ASN A 29 -1.02 6.45 -10.35
C ASN A 29 -0.31 7.40 -11.31
N GLU A 30 0.68 8.16 -10.80
CA GLU A 30 1.48 9.06 -11.61
C GLU A 30 2.36 8.30 -12.61
N LEU A 31 2.94 7.16 -12.21
CA LEU A 31 3.72 6.32 -13.10
C LEU A 31 2.88 5.77 -14.26
N SER A 32 1.67 5.29 -13.95
CA SER A 32 0.67 4.88 -14.94
C SER A 32 0.33 5.99 -15.93
N ARG A 33 0.09 7.22 -15.44
CA ARG A 33 -0.17 8.39 -16.30
C ARG A 33 1.00 8.66 -17.25
N ARG A 34 2.23 8.67 -16.72
CA ARG A 34 3.45 8.92 -17.53
C ARG A 34 3.71 7.85 -18.57
N PHE A 35 3.46 6.57 -18.26
CA PHE A 35 3.62 5.50 -19.24
C PHE A 35 2.60 5.60 -20.37
N LYS A 36 1.34 5.92 -20.05
CA LYS A 36 0.31 6.20 -21.05
C LYS A 36 0.70 7.35 -21.98
N GLU A 37 1.15 8.48 -21.42
CA GLU A 37 1.57 9.65 -22.21
C GLU A 37 2.77 9.38 -23.12
N ARG A 38 3.63 8.43 -22.75
CA ARG A 38 4.80 8.04 -23.54
C ARG A 38 4.54 6.85 -24.47
N GLY A 39 3.32 6.31 -24.50
CA GLY A 39 3.00 5.12 -25.29
C GLY A 39 3.76 3.86 -24.86
N VAL A 40 4.19 3.79 -23.60
CA VAL A 40 4.93 2.64 -23.05
C VAL A 40 3.92 1.56 -22.63
N ALA A 41 4.08 0.35 -23.18
CA ALA A 41 3.22 -0.80 -22.86
C ALA A 41 3.58 -1.46 -21.50
N VAL A 42 3.64 -0.65 -20.44
CA VAL A 42 3.87 -1.10 -19.06
C VAL A 42 2.73 -0.60 -18.18
N THR A 43 2.24 -1.46 -17.30
CA THR A 43 1.20 -1.11 -16.32
C THR A 43 1.80 -0.86 -14.94
N SER A 44 1.16 0.02 -14.17
CA SER A 44 1.49 0.28 -12.76
C SER A 44 0.22 0.33 -11.95
N ASN A 45 0.06 -0.60 -11.00
CA ASN A 45 -1.07 -0.66 -10.09
C ASN A 45 -0.57 -0.72 -8.64
N ALA A 46 -1.36 -0.13 -7.74
CA ALA A 46 -1.13 -0.25 -6.31
C ALA A 46 -1.97 -1.40 -5.76
N LEU A 47 -1.54 -1.99 -4.64
CA LEU A 47 -2.34 -3.00 -3.95
C LEU A 47 -2.11 -2.98 -2.44
N HIS A 48 -3.08 -3.50 -1.71
CA HIS A 48 -2.96 -3.84 -0.31
C HIS A 48 -3.01 -5.37 -0.16
N PRO A 49 -1.97 -5.99 0.41
CA PRO A 49 -1.86 -7.45 0.48
C PRO A 49 -2.72 -8.07 1.60
N GLY A 50 -3.62 -7.27 2.19
CA GLY A 50 -4.31 -7.60 3.44
C GLY A 50 -3.41 -7.37 4.66
N VAL A 51 -4.00 -7.50 5.84
CA VAL A 51 -3.26 -7.42 7.09
C VAL A 51 -2.60 -8.77 7.35
N ILE A 52 -1.31 -8.89 7.02
CA ILE A 52 -0.52 -10.11 7.20
C ILE A 52 0.34 -9.97 8.44
N LYS A 53 0.46 -11.05 9.21
CA LYS A 53 1.39 -11.15 10.33
C LYS A 53 2.84 -11.19 9.83
N THR A 54 3.42 -10.02 9.62
CA THR A 54 4.82 -9.82 9.26
C THR A 54 5.55 -9.09 10.37
N GLU A 55 6.87 -9.01 10.25
CA GLU A 55 7.72 -8.30 11.21
C GLU A 55 7.41 -6.81 11.37
N LEU A 56 6.67 -6.22 10.43
CA LEU A 56 6.23 -4.82 10.48
C LEU A 56 5.41 -4.50 11.73
N GLY A 57 4.65 -5.47 12.24
CA GLY A 57 3.83 -5.28 13.44
C GLY A 57 4.61 -5.44 14.73
N ARG A 58 5.86 -5.93 14.73
CA ARG A 58 6.55 -6.44 15.94
C ARG A 58 6.61 -5.42 17.08
N GLN A 59 6.83 -4.14 16.76
CA GLN A 59 6.84 -3.09 17.77
C GLN A 59 5.44 -2.73 18.29
N GLN A 60 4.40 -2.91 17.49
CA GLN A 60 3.00 -2.70 17.87
C GLN A 60 2.44 -3.91 18.64
N PHE A 61 2.91 -5.13 18.31
CA PHE A 61 2.68 -6.37 19.05
C PHE A 61 3.24 -6.28 20.48
N LEU A 62 4.44 -5.71 20.65
CA LEU A 62 5.05 -5.50 21.97
C LEU A 62 4.35 -4.43 22.80
N LYS A 63 3.65 -3.49 22.15
CA LYS A 63 2.94 -2.37 22.81
C LYS A 63 1.47 -2.66 23.13
N GLY A 64 0.94 -3.85 22.82
CA GLY A 64 -0.44 -4.24 23.16
C GLY A 64 -1.54 -3.40 22.49
N SER A 65 -1.25 -2.78 21.35
CA SER A 65 -2.17 -1.84 20.68
C SER A 65 -3.40 -2.56 20.10
N ALA A 66 -4.58 -1.93 20.12
CA ALA A 66 -5.84 -2.48 19.57
C ALA A 66 -5.78 -2.81 18.05
N LEU A 67 -4.74 -2.37 17.33
CA LEU A 67 -4.43 -2.87 15.98
C LEU A 67 -4.27 -4.40 15.95
N LEU A 68 -3.95 -5.04 17.09
CA LEU A 68 -3.82 -6.48 17.26
C LEU A 68 -5.04 -7.27 16.75
N SER A 69 -6.26 -6.77 16.96
CA SER A 69 -7.49 -7.48 16.57
C SER A 69 -7.80 -7.35 15.08
N ALA A 70 -7.16 -6.42 14.37
CA ALA A 70 -7.27 -6.24 12.92
C ALA A 70 -6.31 -7.13 12.12
N PHE A 71 -5.26 -7.68 12.76
CA PHE A 71 -4.45 -8.74 12.18
C PHE A 71 -5.23 -10.06 12.23
N GLN A 72 -6.23 -10.20 11.36
CA GLN A 72 -6.72 -11.52 10.99
C GLN A 72 -5.50 -12.34 10.56
N ASP A 73 -5.32 -13.54 11.11
CA ASP A 73 -4.26 -14.49 10.79
C ASP A 73 -4.43 -14.98 9.34
N ARG A 74 -4.22 -14.09 8.36
CA ARG A 74 -4.12 -14.45 6.96
C ARG A 74 -2.74 -15.07 6.76
N GLY A 75 -2.72 -16.32 6.28
CA GLY A 75 -1.48 -17.02 5.97
C GLY A 75 -0.67 -16.28 4.91
N LEU A 76 0.62 -16.65 4.77
CA LEU A 76 1.52 -16.08 3.75
C LEU A 76 0.93 -16.17 2.34
N GLU A 77 0.18 -17.24 2.06
CA GLU A 77 -0.49 -17.49 0.78
C GLU A 77 -1.59 -16.45 0.49
N GLN A 78 -2.51 -16.20 1.43
CA GLN A 78 -3.48 -15.11 1.28
C GLN A 78 -2.79 -13.76 1.15
N GLY A 79 -1.68 -13.56 1.85
CA GLY A 79 -0.91 -12.33 1.78
C GLY A 79 -0.28 -12.05 0.42
N ALA A 80 0.17 -13.10 -0.28
CA ALA A 80 0.72 -12.99 -1.62
C ALA A 80 -0.37 -12.95 -2.72
N ALA A 81 -1.59 -13.41 -2.41
CA ALA A 81 -2.64 -13.66 -3.40
C ALA A 81 -2.94 -12.43 -4.28
N THR A 82 -3.13 -11.25 -3.69
CA THR A 82 -3.43 -10.04 -4.48
C THR A 82 -2.24 -9.62 -5.35
N SER A 83 -1.00 -9.81 -4.88
CA SER A 83 0.20 -9.52 -5.69
C SER A 83 0.29 -10.46 -6.90
N ILE A 84 0.07 -11.75 -6.69
CA ILE A 84 0.06 -12.76 -7.75
C ILE A 84 -1.08 -12.46 -8.73
N TYR A 85 -2.28 -12.17 -8.23
CA TYR A 85 -3.43 -11.79 -9.05
C TYR A 85 -3.12 -10.59 -9.97
N CYS A 86 -2.58 -9.49 -9.42
CA CYS A 86 -2.18 -8.32 -10.18
C CYS A 86 -1.10 -8.60 -11.24
N LEU A 87 -0.23 -9.60 -11.01
CA LEU A 87 0.85 -9.97 -11.92
C LEU A 87 0.40 -10.93 -13.03
N THR A 88 -0.53 -11.85 -12.74
CA THR A 88 -0.79 -13.01 -13.63
C THR A 88 -2.20 -13.05 -14.23
N ALA A 89 -3.15 -12.28 -13.70
CA ALA A 89 -4.53 -12.36 -14.17
C ALA A 89 -4.68 -11.76 -15.58
N LYS A 90 -5.12 -12.58 -16.54
CA LYS A 90 -5.41 -12.12 -17.91
C LYS A 90 -6.46 -11.01 -17.96
N SER A 91 -7.40 -11.00 -17.01
CA SER A 91 -8.41 -9.94 -16.88
C SER A 91 -7.81 -8.56 -16.59
N LEU A 92 -6.53 -8.48 -16.20
CA LEU A 92 -5.83 -7.24 -15.91
C LEU A 92 -4.87 -6.80 -17.02
N GLU A 93 -4.91 -7.45 -18.18
CA GLU A 93 -4.12 -7.03 -19.34
C GLU A 93 -4.48 -5.59 -19.74
N GLY A 94 -3.47 -4.71 -19.76
CA GLY A 94 -3.66 -3.28 -20.01
C GLY A 94 -4.27 -2.47 -18.86
N VAL A 95 -4.67 -3.10 -17.75
CA VAL A 95 -5.20 -2.41 -16.57
C VAL A 95 -4.07 -1.72 -15.82
N THR A 96 -4.18 -0.41 -15.65
CA THR A 96 -3.13 0.42 -15.01
C THR A 96 -3.71 1.63 -14.29
N GLY A 97 -3.05 2.08 -13.23
CA GLY A 97 -3.48 3.19 -12.37
C GLY A 97 -4.64 2.83 -11.46
N LYS A 98 -4.78 1.55 -11.11
CA LYS A 98 -5.82 1.02 -10.22
C LYS A 98 -5.24 0.59 -8.88
N TYR A 99 -6.13 0.47 -7.91
CA TYR A 99 -5.82 -0.06 -6.59
C TYR A 99 -6.54 -1.39 -6.39
N PHE A 100 -5.85 -2.36 -5.80
CA PHE A 100 -6.40 -3.70 -5.58
C PHE A 100 -6.32 -4.11 -4.12
N HIS A 101 -7.35 -4.80 -3.67
CA HIS A 101 -7.44 -5.40 -2.36
C HIS A 101 -8.24 -6.69 -2.46
N ASP A 102 -7.77 -7.74 -1.79
CA ASP A 102 -8.44 -9.05 -1.76
C ASP A 102 -8.75 -9.63 -3.15
N CYS A 103 -7.80 -9.49 -4.08
CA CYS A 103 -7.92 -9.93 -5.48
C CYS A 103 -9.06 -9.27 -6.27
N SER A 104 -9.49 -8.07 -5.88
CA SER A 104 -10.45 -7.24 -6.60
C SER A 104 -9.94 -5.81 -6.75
N GLU A 105 -10.39 -5.11 -7.80
CA GLU A 105 -10.25 -3.64 -7.85
C GLU A 105 -11.06 -3.04 -6.69
N ASP A 106 -10.47 -2.05 -6.02
CA ASP A 106 -11.05 -1.36 -4.88
C ASP A 106 -10.68 0.13 -4.91
N GLN A 107 -11.28 0.93 -4.02
CA GLN A 107 -10.88 2.31 -3.80
C GLN A 107 -9.98 2.41 -2.56
N PRO A 108 -8.88 3.17 -2.63
CA PRO A 108 -8.13 3.50 -1.42
C PRO A 108 -8.99 4.36 -0.49
N SER A 109 -8.74 4.28 0.82
CA SER A 109 -9.48 5.07 1.81
C SER A 109 -9.41 6.57 1.52
N GLU A 110 -10.55 7.26 1.69
CA GLU A 110 -10.60 8.72 1.67
C GLU A 110 -9.92 9.31 2.91
N PHE A 111 -9.49 10.57 2.79
CA PHE A 111 -8.71 11.31 3.79
C PHE A 111 -9.51 11.72 5.02
#